data_AF-A0A5C7SII5-F1
#
_entry.id   AF-A0A5C7SII5-F1
#
_cell.length_a   1.000
_cell.length_b   1.000
_cell.length_c   1.000
_cell.angle_alpha   90.00
_cell.angle_beta   90.00
_cell.angle_gamma   90.00
#
_symmetry.space_group_name_H-M   'P 1'
#
loop_
_entity.id
_entity.type
_entity.pdbx_description
1 polymer ?
#
loop_
_entity_poly.entity_id
_entity_poly.type
_entity_poly.pdbx_seq_one_letter_code
_entity_poly.pdbx_strand_id
1 'polypeptide(L)'
;VYPHRCWSCLVPCLIREDMVVDEIDGQIHTFAHELDRWTAVEAFADEYQGRPTPAMGRFSGKREWETVYHGWDLGDAMKDLNFIRTDGKTLVPQPHLSFDAKDMWTLDDVRGHTIQSPLTLLREMTPADREKHLAEYRAGFTISPCN
;
A
#
# COMPACT_ATOMS: atom_id res chain seq x y z
N VAL A 1 -1.53 -8.19 -9.86
CA VAL A 1 -1.35 -6.77 -9.51
C VAL A 1 -1.46 -6.63 -8.00
N TYR A 2 -0.43 -6.10 -7.35
CA TYR A 2 -0.47 -5.79 -5.92
C TYR A 2 -1.53 -4.70 -5.65
N PRO A 3 -2.37 -4.82 -4.61
CA PRO A 3 -3.47 -3.88 -4.41
C PRO A 3 -2.98 -2.47 -4.11
N HIS A 4 -3.72 -1.45 -4.56
CA HIS A 4 -3.58 -0.10 -4.03
C HIS A 4 -3.96 -0.07 -2.56
N ARG A 5 -3.52 0.95 -1.81
CA ARG A 5 -3.83 1.11 -0.39
C ARG A 5 -4.63 2.39 -0.16
N CYS A 6 -5.61 2.32 0.72
CA CYS A 6 -6.45 3.47 1.04
C CYS A 6 -5.68 4.46 1.91
N TRP A 7 -5.61 5.73 1.52
CA TRP A 7 -4.93 6.78 2.30
C TRP A 7 -5.56 7.02 3.68
N SER A 8 -6.89 6.87 3.76
CA SER A 8 -7.67 7.11 4.97
C SER A 8 -7.46 6.02 6.00
N CYS A 9 -7.77 4.76 5.65
CA CYS A 9 -7.78 3.64 6.60
C CYS A 9 -6.53 2.74 6.54
N LEU A 10 -5.65 2.94 5.55
CA LEU A 10 -4.44 2.14 5.31
C LEU A 10 -4.71 0.66 4.99
N VAL A 11 -5.94 0.29 4.65
CA VAL A 11 -6.29 -1.07 4.21
C VAL A 11 -6.11 -1.17 2.68
N PRO A 12 -5.68 -2.33 2.14
CA PRO A 12 -5.66 -2.54 0.70
C PRO A 12 -7.05 -2.38 0.05
N CYS A 13 -7.11 -1.72 -1.10
CA CYS A 13 -8.31 -1.50 -1.90
C CYS A 13 -8.71 -2.80 -2.63
N LEU A 14 -9.27 -3.76 -1.88
CA LEU A 14 -9.57 -5.11 -2.37
C LEU A 14 -10.87 -5.18 -3.18
N ILE A 15 -11.87 -4.37 -2.84
CA ILE A 15 -13.06 -4.18 -3.68
C ILE A 15 -12.66 -3.17 -4.74
N ARG A 16 -12.33 -3.67 -5.93
CA ARG A 16 -11.63 -2.88 -6.95
C ARG A 16 -12.55 -1.88 -7.61
N GLU A 17 -13.82 -2.23 -7.76
CA GLU A 17 -14.89 -1.44 -8.36
C GLU A 17 -15.19 -0.17 -7.56
N ASP A 18 -15.04 -0.24 -6.23
CA ASP A 18 -15.30 0.86 -5.30
C ASP A 18 -14.11 1.82 -5.15
N MET A 19 -12.96 1.46 -5.73
CA MET A 19 -11.74 2.26 -5.60
C MET A 19 -11.88 3.60 -6.33
N VAL A 20 -11.64 4.67 -5.59
CA VAL A 20 -11.59 6.04 -6.09
C VAL A 20 -10.21 6.67 -5.85
N VAL A 21 -9.96 7.77 -6.56
CA VAL A 21 -8.71 8.53 -6.52
C VAL A 21 -9.07 10.01 -6.41
N ASP A 22 -8.35 10.75 -5.59
CA ASP A 22 -8.51 12.20 -5.48
C ASP A 22 -7.17 12.86 -5.08
N GLU A 23 -7.13 14.18 -5.14
CA GLU A 23 -5.95 14.99 -4.83
C GLU A 23 -6.05 15.66 -3.45
N ILE A 24 -4.95 15.62 -2.71
CA ILE A 24 -4.75 16.37 -1.48
C ILE A 24 -3.41 17.09 -1.64
N ASP A 25 -3.40 18.43 -1.50
CA ASP A 25 -2.21 19.27 -1.67
C ASP A 25 -1.48 19.05 -3.02
N GLY A 26 -2.25 18.84 -4.09
CA GLY A 26 -1.71 18.59 -5.44
C GLY A 26 -1.02 17.23 -5.58
N GLN A 27 -1.21 16.32 -4.63
CA GLN A 27 -0.72 14.95 -4.67
C GLN A 27 -1.90 13.99 -4.78
N ILE A 28 -1.77 13.01 -5.66
CA ILE A 28 -2.79 11.99 -5.88
C ILE A 28 -2.77 10.98 -4.73
N HIS A 29 -3.95 10.57 -4.28
CA HIS A 29 -4.17 9.55 -3.26
C HIS A 29 -5.22 8.54 -3.71
N THR A 30 -5.09 7.31 -3.24
CA THR A 30 -6.00 6.20 -3.51
C THR A 30 -6.91 5.95 -2.31
N PHE A 31 -8.17 5.62 -2.56
CA PHE A 31 -9.16 5.36 -1.51
C PHE A 31 -9.93 4.08 -1.83
N ALA A 32 -10.22 3.28 -0.80
CA ALA A 32 -10.96 2.02 -0.98
C ALA A 32 -12.44 2.25 -1.30
N HIS A 33 -13.00 3.39 -0.91
CA HIS A 33 -14.41 3.73 -1.12
C HIS A 33 -14.60 5.26 -1.12
N GLU A 34 -15.71 5.75 -1.68
CA GLU A 34 -16.05 7.19 -1.71
C GLU A 34 -16.12 7.81 -0.31
N LEU A 35 -16.55 7.04 0.69
CA LEU A 35 -16.59 7.50 2.09
C LEU A 35 -15.19 7.73 2.67
N ASP A 36 -14.21 6.90 2.30
CA ASP A 36 -12.81 7.10 2.70
C ASP A 36 -12.26 8.38 2.06
N ARG A 37 -12.55 8.59 0.77
CA ARG A 37 -12.19 9.80 0.03
C ARG A 37 -12.80 11.03 0.68
N TRP A 38 -14.12 11.04 0.89
CA TRP A 38 -14.84 12.12 1.57
C TRP A 38 -14.24 12.44 2.94
N THR A 39 -13.90 11.41 3.72
CA THR A 39 -13.28 11.59 5.04
C THR A 39 -11.95 12.35 4.95
N ALA A 40 -11.09 11.97 4.00
CA ALA A 40 -9.77 12.58 3.86
C ALA A 40 -9.80 13.97 3.19
N VAL A 41 -10.65 14.14 2.17
CA VAL A 41 -10.66 15.33 1.31
C VAL A 41 -11.58 16.42 1.85
N GLU A 42 -12.70 16.06 2.48
CA GLU A 42 -13.70 17.02 2.94
C GLU A 42 -13.79 17.06 4.47
N ALA A 43 -14.07 15.93 5.12
CA ALA A 43 -14.35 15.92 6.55
C ALA A 43 -13.15 16.35 7.40
N PHE A 44 -11.94 15.91 7.01
CA PHE A 44 -10.68 16.23 7.69
C PHE A 44 -9.82 17.26 6.95
N ALA A 45 -10.42 18.03 6.04
CA ALA A 45 -9.77 19.23 5.50
C ALA A 45 -9.52 20.29 6.60
N ASP A 46 -8.79 21.36 6.27
CA ASP A 46 -8.52 22.45 7.23
C ASP A 46 -9.82 23.14 7.70
N GLU A 47 -10.80 23.25 6.80
CA GLU A 47 -12.13 23.75 7.09
C GLU A 47 -13.20 22.73 6.67
N TYR A 48 -14.20 22.54 7.53
CA TYR A 48 -15.39 21.74 7.24
C TYR A 48 -16.65 22.56 7.51
N GLN A 49 -17.49 22.73 6.47
CA GLN A 49 -18.73 23.50 6.55
C GLN A 49 -18.55 24.93 7.11
N GLY A 50 -17.47 25.60 6.70
CA GLY A 50 -17.16 26.98 7.10
C GLY A 50 -16.66 27.13 8.53
N ARG A 51 -16.19 26.04 9.15
CA ARG A 51 -15.58 26.04 10.48
C ARG A 51 -14.22 25.35 10.43
N PRO A 52 -13.23 25.80 11.22
CA PRO A 52 -11.99 25.05 11.39
C PRO A 52 -12.30 23.63 11.88
N THR A 53 -11.75 22.62 11.23
CA THR A 53 -12.00 21.22 11.60
C THR A 53 -11.37 20.93 12.97
N PRO A 54 -12.17 20.58 14.00
CA PRO A 54 -11.64 20.39 15.34
C PRO A 54 -10.98 19.01 15.51
N ALA A 55 -9.76 19.01 16.07
CA ALA A 55 -9.02 17.91 16.72
C ALA A 55 -8.76 16.57 15.97
N MET A 56 -9.41 16.26 14.86
CA MET A 56 -9.20 15.00 14.11
C MET A 56 -7.97 15.07 13.18
N GLY A 57 -7.60 16.28 12.74
CA GLY A 57 -6.39 16.57 11.96
C GLY A 57 -6.37 15.96 10.55
N ARG A 58 -5.59 16.58 9.66
CA ARG A 58 -5.37 16.03 8.30
C ARG A 58 -4.59 14.73 8.38
N PHE A 59 -4.98 13.75 7.57
CA PHE A 59 -4.16 12.56 7.35
C PHE A 59 -2.83 12.96 6.70
N SER A 60 -1.76 12.87 7.47
CA SER A 60 -0.42 13.33 7.09
C SER A 60 0.66 12.37 7.59
N GLY A 61 1.91 12.64 7.22
CA GLY A 61 3.08 11.87 7.64
C GLY A 61 3.38 10.64 6.77
N LYS A 62 4.35 9.84 7.21
CA LYS A 62 4.71 8.56 6.59
C LYS A 62 3.71 7.50 7.00
N ARG A 63 2.73 7.21 6.14
CA ARG A 63 1.60 6.32 6.46
C ARG A 63 1.73 4.92 5.85
N GLU A 64 1.99 4.86 4.55
CA GLU A 64 2.01 3.60 3.80
C GLU A 64 3.43 3.04 3.76
N TRP A 65 3.61 1.82 4.30
CA TRP A 65 4.92 1.18 4.36
C TRP A 65 5.50 0.95 2.96
N GLU A 66 4.66 0.68 1.95
CA GLU A 66 5.13 0.49 0.58
C GLU A 66 5.78 1.77 0.05
N THR A 67 5.25 2.94 0.40
CA THR A 67 5.83 4.24 0.03
C THR A 67 7.10 4.53 0.82
N VAL A 68 7.17 4.14 2.09
CA VAL A 68 8.38 4.28 2.92
C VAL A 68 9.54 3.45 2.37
N TYR A 69 9.27 2.24 1.90
CA TYR A 69 10.27 1.30 1.38
C TYR A 69 10.28 1.22 -0.15
N HIS A 70 9.68 2.18 -0.87
CA HIS A 70 9.68 2.16 -2.34
C HIS A 70 11.13 2.15 -2.87
N GLY A 71 11.44 1.19 -3.74
CA GLY A 71 12.76 0.99 -4.31
C GLY A 71 13.74 0.20 -3.45
N TRP A 72 13.37 -0.21 -2.24
CA TRP A 72 14.24 -1.03 -1.38
C TRP A 72 14.21 -2.51 -1.77
N ASP A 73 15.31 -3.21 -1.53
CA ASP A 73 15.33 -4.68 -1.49
C ASP A 73 14.45 -5.18 -0.33
N LEU A 74 13.62 -6.18 -0.59
CA LEU A 74 12.71 -6.76 0.40
C LEU A 74 13.48 -7.30 1.61
N GLY A 75 14.63 -7.93 1.39
CA GLY A 75 15.48 -8.44 2.47
C GLY A 75 16.02 -7.32 3.37
N ASP A 76 16.40 -6.18 2.78
CA ASP A 76 16.86 -5.02 3.55
C ASP A 76 15.72 -4.34 4.32
N ALA A 77 14.51 -4.24 3.74
CA ALA A 77 13.33 -3.75 4.46
C ALA A 77 12.93 -4.68 5.63
N MET A 78 13.02 -6.01 5.45
CA MET A 78 12.77 -6.98 6.51
C MET A 78 13.77 -6.86 7.67
N LYS A 79 15.03 -6.53 7.37
CA LYS A 79 16.05 -6.20 8.40
C LYS A 79 15.68 -4.95 9.17
N ASP A 80 15.37 -3.86 8.46
CA ASP A 80 15.04 -2.56 9.07
C ASP A 80 13.82 -2.67 10.01
N LEU A 81 12.81 -3.44 9.60
CA LEU A 81 11.59 -3.71 10.39
C LEU A 81 11.76 -4.73 11.52
N ASN A 82 12.96 -5.29 11.71
CA ASN A 82 13.26 -6.36 12.67
C ASN A 82 12.39 -7.62 12.50
N PHE A 83 12.08 -8.01 11.26
CA PHE A 83 11.35 -9.24 10.95
C PHE A 83 12.26 -10.47 10.81
N ILE A 84 13.32 -10.50 11.60
CA ILE A 84 14.37 -11.51 11.57
C ILE A 84 14.56 -12.06 12.97
N ARG A 85 14.74 -13.38 13.04
CA ARG A 85 15.02 -14.08 14.29
C ARG A 85 16.41 -13.72 14.84
N THR A 86 16.68 -14.19 16.04
CA THR A 86 17.94 -13.93 16.77
C THR A 86 19.19 -14.49 16.10
N ASP A 87 19.05 -15.40 15.13
CA ASP A 87 20.17 -15.92 14.32
C ASP A 87 20.64 -14.94 13.22
N GLY A 88 19.96 -13.80 13.07
CA GLY A 88 20.32 -12.73 12.14
C GLY A 88 20.02 -13.03 10.67
N LYS A 89 19.35 -14.15 10.34
CA LYS A 89 19.04 -14.49 8.94
C LYS A 89 17.67 -15.11 8.69
N THR A 90 17.11 -15.82 9.66
CA THR A 90 15.84 -16.53 9.47
C THR A 90 14.69 -15.53 9.63
N LEU A 91 13.75 -15.54 8.69
CA LEU A 91 12.60 -14.64 8.76
C LEU A 91 11.65 -15.05 9.89
N VAL A 92 11.13 -14.07 10.63
CA VAL A 92 9.99 -14.27 11.52
C VAL A 92 8.74 -14.68 10.73
N PRO A 93 8.33 -13.95 9.67
CA PRO A 93 7.20 -14.38 8.83
C PRO A 93 7.57 -15.63 8.03
N GLN A 94 6.66 -16.59 7.98
CA GLN A 94 6.78 -17.81 7.19
C GLN A 94 5.48 -18.06 6.44
N PRO A 95 5.54 -18.53 5.19
CA PRO A 95 4.35 -18.81 4.39
C PRO A 95 3.68 -20.16 4.77
N HIS A 96 4.20 -20.83 5.79
CA HIS A 96 3.73 -22.12 6.29
C HIS A 96 3.95 -22.26 7.79
N LEU A 97 3.40 -23.34 8.35
CA LEU A 97 3.54 -23.71 9.75
C LEU A 97 4.58 -24.84 9.97
N SER A 98 5.39 -25.20 8.97
CA SER A 98 6.57 -26.05 9.19
C SER A 98 7.66 -25.23 9.87
N PHE A 99 8.21 -25.75 10.97
CA PHE A 99 9.29 -25.12 11.75
C PHE A 99 10.61 -25.86 11.62
N ASP A 100 10.69 -26.86 10.74
CA ASP A 100 11.95 -27.54 10.42
C ASP A 100 12.90 -26.56 9.73
N ALA A 101 14.16 -26.53 10.16
CA ALA A 101 15.14 -25.57 9.69
C ALA A 101 15.35 -25.57 8.16
N LYS A 102 15.08 -26.70 7.48
CA LYS A 102 15.17 -26.84 6.03
C LYS A 102 14.04 -26.15 5.26
N ASP A 103 12.90 -25.92 5.91
CA ASP A 103 11.71 -25.32 5.28
C ASP A 103 11.64 -23.82 5.57
N MET A 104 12.33 -23.37 6.63
CA MET A 104 12.35 -21.98 7.09
C MET A 104 12.95 -21.02 6.06
N TRP A 105 12.15 -20.03 5.63
CA TRP A 105 12.62 -18.95 4.78
C TRP A 105 13.58 -18.03 5.53
N THR A 106 14.60 -17.60 4.81
CA THR A 106 15.67 -16.71 5.25
C THR A 106 15.69 -15.45 4.40
N LEU A 107 16.57 -14.51 4.76
CA LEU A 107 16.86 -13.34 3.94
C LEU A 107 17.25 -13.70 2.50
N ASP A 108 18.00 -14.77 2.30
CA ASP A 108 18.50 -15.13 0.98
C ASP A 108 17.35 -15.53 0.04
N ASP A 109 16.26 -16.07 0.59
CA ASP A 109 15.06 -16.46 -0.17
C ASP A 109 14.25 -15.27 -0.67
N VAL A 110 14.39 -14.09 -0.05
CA VAL A 110 13.62 -12.88 -0.39
C VAL A 110 14.45 -11.79 -1.06
N ARG A 111 15.77 -11.96 -1.13
CA ARG A 111 16.68 -11.00 -1.75
C ARG A 111 16.53 -10.93 -3.25
N GLY A 112 16.75 -9.74 -3.81
CA GLY A 112 16.57 -9.45 -5.23
C GLY A 112 15.16 -9.01 -5.61
N HIS A 113 14.22 -9.00 -4.66
CA HIS A 113 12.88 -8.46 -4.86
C HIS A 113 12.80 -7.00 -4.41
N THR A 114 12.49 -6.10 -5.33
CA THR A 114 12.32 -4.68 -5.02
C THR A 114 10.88 -4.37 -4.62
N ILE A 115 10.70 -3.67 -3.50
CA ILE A 115 9.40 -3.16 -3.08
C ILE A 115 8.98 -2.00 -3.98
N GLN A 116 7.76 -2.07 -4.51
CA GLN A 116 7.20 -1.08 -5.42
C GLN A 116 5.89 -0.53 -4.86
N SER A 117 5.92 0.70 -4.32
CA SER A 117 4.71 1.43 -3.91
C SER A 117 3.74 1.63 -5.08
N PRO A 118 2.51 1.09 -5.00
CA PRO A 118 1.48 1.37 -5.99
C PRO A 118 1.16 2.86 -6.11
N LEU A 119 1.20 3.60 -4.99
CA LEU A 119 0.90 5.02 -4.96
C LEU A 119 2.01 5.86 -5.63
N THR A 120 3.29 5.52 -5.37
CA THR A 120 4.42 6.22 -6.01
C THR A 120 4.38 6.00 -7.51
N LEU A 121 4.22 4.75 -7.95
CA LEU A 121 4.10 4.41 -9.37
C LEU A 121 2.90 5.10 -10.03
N LEU A 122 1.75 5.19 -9.34
CA LEU A 122 0.56 5.88 -9.86
C LEU A 122 0.81 7.38 -10.08
N ARG A 123 1.63 8.02 -9.23
CA ARG A 123 2.00 9.43 -9.33
C ARG A 123 2.98 9.69 -10.47
N GLU A 124 3.87 8.73 -10.74
CA GLU A 124 4.84 8.80 -11.85
C GLU A 124 4.20 8.64 -13.23
N MET A 125 3.03 8.00 -13.31
CA MET A 125 2.29 7.85 -14.56
C MET A 125 1.83 9.19 -15.13
N THR A 126 1.82 9.29 -16.46
CA THR A 126 1.12 10.36 -17.16
C THR A 126 -0.40 10.29 -16.86
N PRO A 127 -1.17 11.38 -17.03
CA PRO A 127 -2.62 11.34 -16.82
C PRO A 127 -3.32 10.24 -17.64
N ALA A 128 -2.91 10.03 -18.90
CA ALA A 128 -3.48 9.01 -19.77
C ALA A 128 -3.14 7.58 -19.31
N ASP A 129 -1.88 7.32 -18.94
CA ASP A 129 -1.46 6.01 -18.43
C ASP A 129 -2.14 5.70 -17.09
N ARG A 130 -2.33 6.72 -16.25
CA ARG A 130 -3.02 6.60 -14.97
C ARG A 130 -4.48 6.23 -15.15
N GLU A 131 -5.20 6.92 -16.03
CA GLU A 131 -6.59 6.60 -16.33
C GLU A 131 -6.74 5.17 -16.81
N LYS A 132 -5.89 4.75 -17.75
CA LYS A 132 -5.84 3.37 -18.25
C LYS A 132 -5.57 2.36 -17.13
N HIS A 133 -4.54 2.60 -16.30
CA HIS A 133 -4.19 1.73 -15.18
C HIS A 133 -5.33 1.58 -14.17
N LEU A 134 -6.02 2.67 -13.85
CA LEU A 134 -7.16 2.64 -12.92
C LEU A 134 -8.35 1.87 -13.51
N ALA A 135 -8.62 2.01 -14.80
CA ALA A 135 -9.64 1.23 -15.48
C ALA A 135 -9.32 -0.28 -15.48
N GLU A 136 -8.07 -0.64 -15.77
CA GLU A 136 -7.60 -2.03 -15.72
C GLU A 136 -7.64 -2.59 -14.29
N TYR A 137 -7.25 -1.79 -13.29
CA TYR A 137 -7.31 -2.21 -11.89
C TYR A 137 -8.75 -2.54 -11.47
N ARG A 138 -9.70 -1.66 -11.80
CA ARG A 138 -11.15 -1.83 -11.55
C ARG A 138 -11.74 -3.03 -12.27
N ALA A 139 -11.30 -3.31 -13.50
CA ALA A 139 -11.75 -4.48 -14.26
C ALA A 139 -11.36 -5.82 -13.62
N GLY A 140 -10.44 -5.82 -12.65
CA GLY A 140 -10.04 -7.04 -11.95
C GLY A 140 -9.07 -7.91 -12.74
N PHE A 141 -8.97 -9.17 -12.35
CA PHE A 141 -8.17 -10.17 -13.04
C PHE A 141 -8.82 -11.54 -12.88
N THR A 142 -8.61 -12.40 -13.87
CA THR A 142 -9.05 -13.79 -13.80
C THR A 142 -8.07 -14.59 -12.95
N ILE A 143 -8.55 -15.25 -11.91
CA ILE A 143 -7.77 -16.21 -11.14
C ILE A 143 -7.79 -17.54 -11.88
N SER A 144 -6.63 -18.01 -12.33
CA SER A 144 -6.49 -19.38 -12.83
C SER A 144 -6.53 -20.36 -11.65
N PRO A 145 -7.24 -21.50 -11.77
CA PRO A 145 -7.18 -22.55 -10.76
C PRO A 145 -5.73 -23.01 -10.57
N CYS A 146 -5.29 -23.09 -9.32
CA CYS A 146 -4.07 -23.81 -8.97
C CYS A 146 -4.42 -25.30 -8.97
N ASN A 147 -4.08 -26.01 -10.05
CA ASN A 147 -4.18 -27.47 -10.13
C ASN A 147 -2.92 -28.13 -9.58
#